data_AF-A0A7C3HWI1-F1
#
_entry.id   AF-A0A7C3HWI1-F1
#
_cell.length_a   1.000
_cell.length_b   1.000
_cell.length_c   1.000
_cell.angle_alpha   90.00
_cell.angle_beta   90.00
_cell.angle_gamma   90.00
#
_symmetry.space_group_name_H-M   'P 1'
#
loop_
_entity.id
_entity.type
_entity.pdbx_description
1 polymer ?
#
loop_
_entity_poly.entity_id
_entity_poly.type
_entity_poly.pdbx_seq_one_letter_code
_entity_poly.pdbx_strand_id
1 'polypeptide(L)'
;MQRLFFLLLVGLLAACSTDGQVPPSSSSNQAPSLRILSPSNGASISGSGTRAEVSVSDDKAVTRLTRQVNGGSEQDVDIQPTQSGNIIFWIPLVSGSNTAVIRVYDAEGLSASATLNLQVGGSGSGGSGGGGSGGGSFGTDYGDYTLPSGPTYYVGPGGNNTNDGSRERPWATISFAVQKLKPGDVL
;
A
#
# COMPACT_ATOMS: atom_id res chain seq x y z
N MET A 1 -31.80 -82.97 -0.89
CA MET A 1 -32.06 -81.53 -1.08
C MET A 1 -30.88 -80.76 -0.51
N GLN A 2 -30.03 -80.28 -1.41
CA GLN A 2 -28.74 -79.63 -1.21
C GLN A 2 -28.94 -78.12 -1.04
N ARG A 3 -28.42 -77.46 0.01
CA ARG A 3 -28.03 -76.03 0.13
C ARG A 3 -27.23 -75.82 1.43
N LEU A 4 -25.90 -75.65 1.40
CA LEU A 4 -25.08 -74.46 1.07
C LEU A 4 -24.52 -73.78 2.35
N PHE A 5 -23.18 -73.77 2.45
CA PHE A 5 -22.29 -72.63 2.80
C PHE A 5 -22.32 -72.05 4.24
N PHE A 6 -21.25 -71.63 4.93
CA PHE A 6 -19.79 -71.49 4.67
C PHE A 6 -19.09 -71.06 5.99
N LEU A 7 -17.83 -71.49 6.21
CA LEU A 7 -16.66 -70.89 6.93
C LEU A 7 -16.84 -70.15 8.29
N LEU A 8 -16.18 -70.49 9.41
CA LEU A 8 -14.72 -70.57 9.77
C LEU A 8 -14.03 -69.20 9.94
N LEU A 9 -13.68 -68.81 11.19
CA LEU A 9 -12.43 -68.08 11.63
C LEU A 9 -12.53 -67.74 13.15
N VAL A 10 -11.88 -68.46 14.07
CA VAL A 10 -10.50 -68.33 14.60
C VAL A 10 -10.16 -66.96 15.25
N GLY A 11 -10.28 -66.94 16.58
CA GLY A 11 -9.16 -66.67 17.52
C GLY A 11 -8.49 -65.30 17.48
N LEU A 12 -9.05 -64.35 18.22
CA LEU A 12 -8.51 -63.03 18.55
C LEU A 12 -7.18 -63.14 19.32
N LEU A 13 -6.06 -62.72 18.73
CA LEU A 13 -4.81 -62.50 19.46
C LEU A 13 -4.87 -61.17 20.23
N ALA A 14 -4.51 -61.25 21.51
CA ALA A 14 -4.17 -60.10 22.35
C ALA A 14 -2.75 -59.62 22.06
N ALA A 15 -2.55 -58.30 21.95
CA ALA A 15 -1.29 -57.62 22.22
C ALA A 15 -1.59 -56.26 22.84
N CYS A 16 -1.11 -56.05 24.07
CA CYS A 16 -1.25 -54.82 24.85
C CYS A 16 -0.04 -53.89 24.65
N SER A 17 -0.28 -52.59 24.80
CA SER A 17 0.61 -51.53 25.30
C SER A 17 1.90 -51.20 24.56
N THR A 18 1.94 -50.02 23.91
CA THR A 18 3.15 -49.18 23.83
C THR A 18 2.70 -47.71 23.78
N ASP A 19 3.25 -46.94 24.73
CA ASP A 19 3.35 -45.48 24.84
C ASP A 19 2.68 -44.58 23.79
N GLY A 20 1.76 -43.74 24.25
CA GLY A 20 2.16 -42.41 24.72
C GLY A 20 2.76 -41.42 23.72
N GLN A 21 2.75 -41.66 22.41
CA GLN A 21 3.08 -40.60 21.46
C GLN A 21 1.79 -39.97 20.94
N VAL A 22 1.36 -38.87 21.58
CA VAL A 22 0.55 -37.87 20.88
C VAL A 22 1.34 -37.57 19.60
N PRO A 23 0.79 -37.80 18.39
CA PRO A 23 1.50 -37.47 17.17
C PRO A 23 1.98 -36.02 17.28
N PRO A 24 3.24 -35.68 16.93
CA PRO A 24 3.68 -34.29 16.95
C PRO A 24 2.65 -33.52 16.13
N SER A 25 2.03 -32.51 16.74
CA SER A 25 1.12 -31.64 16.02
C SER A 25 1.92 -31.03 14.88
N SER A 26 1.73 -31.54 13.67
CA SER A 26 2.25 -30.93 12.46
C SER A 26 1.60 -29.55 12.41
N SER A 27 2.35 -28.50 12.80
CA SER A 27 1.88 -27.14 12.68
C SER A 27 1.57 -26.92 11.20
N SER A 28 0.28 -26.92 10.85
CA SER A 28 -0.14 -26.58 9.51
C SER A 28 0.31 -25.15 9.26
N ASN A 29 1.02 -24.96 8.16
CA ASN A 29 1.47 -23.65 7.71
C ASN A 29 0.26 -22.71 7.59
N GLN A 30 0.38 -21.48 8.08
CA GLN A 30 -0.66 -20.46 7.97
C GLN A 30 -0.34 -19.51 6.82
N ALA A 31 -1.36 -18.79 6.34
CA ALA A 31 -1.12 -17.75 5.34
C ALA A 31 -0.45 -16.54 6.00
N PRO A 32 0.40 -15.80 5.26
CA PRO A 32 1.06 -14.63 5.79
C PRO A 32 0.07 -13.51 6.11
N SER A 33 0.50 -12.55 6.91
CA SER A 33 -0.22 -11.33 7.23
C SER A 33 0.48 -10.11 6.61
N LEU A 34 -0.31 -9.13 6.18
CA LEU A 34 0.17 -7.93 5.50
C LEU A 34 -0.62 -6.70 5.95
N ARG A 35 0.09 -5.65 6.34
CA ARG A 35 -0.50 -4.35 6.68
C ARG A 35 0.30 -3.21 6.07
N ILE A 36 -0.38 -2.28 5.42
CA ILE A 36 0.25 -1.05 4.93
C ILE A 36 0.45 -0.09 6.10
N LEU A 37 1.68 0.39 6.28
CA LEU A 37 2.04 1.40 7.28
C LEU A 37 2.07 2.79 6.66
N SER A 38 2.68 2.92 5.48
CA SER A 38 2.75 4.17 4.74
C SER A 38 2.82 3.95 3.23
N PRO A 39 2.38 4.91 2.42
CA PRO A 39 1.47 6.00 2.81
C PRO A 39 0.10 5.46 3.23
N SER A 40 -0.73 6.30 3.85
CA SER A 40 -2.10 5.91 4.21
C SER A 40 -2.97 5.74 2.96
N ASN A 41 -4.02 4.93 3.08
CA ASN A 41 -5.01 4.81 2.02
C ASN A 41 -5.66 6.17 1.71
N GLY A 42 -5.74 6.52 0.43
CA GLY A 42 -6.22 7.82 -0.06
C GLY A 42 -5.18 8.94 -0.03
N ALA A 43 -3.92 8.65 0.29
CA ALA A 43 -2.88 9.68 0.37
C ALA A 43 -2.66 10.38 -0.98
N SER A 44 -2.43 11.70 -0.91
CA SER A 44 -2.00 12.50 -2.04
C SER A 44 -0.49 12.47 -2.17
N ILE A 45 0.02 12.09 -3.35
CA ILE A 45 1.43 11.91 -3.65
C ILE A 45 1.85 12.93 -4.70
N SER A 46 2.96 13.62 -4.44
CA SER A 46 3.64 14.46 -5.43
C SER A 46 4.65 13.63 -6.23
N GLY A 47 4.55 13.65 -7.56
CA GLY A 47 5.52 13.01 -8.45
C GLY A 47 4.99 11.72 -9.11
N SER A 48 5.89 10.98 -9.75
CA SER A 48 5.59 9.77 -10.54
C SER A 48 5.65 8.47 -9.73
N GLY A 49 5.66 8.55 -8.41
CA GLY A 49 5.66 7.38 -7.54
C GLY A 49 5.86 7.72 -6.07
N THR A 50 5.81 6.68 -5.23
CA THR A 50 6.03 6.80 -3.79
C THR A 50 6.72 5.57 -3.22
N ARG A 51 7.32 5.72 -2.03
CA ARG A 51 7.79 4.60 -1.22
C ARG A 51 6.63 4.11 -0.35
N ALA A 52 6.28 2.84 -0.48
CA ALA A 52 5.35 2.19 0.42
C ALA A 52 6.13 1.40 1.48
N GLU A 53 5.71 1.52 2.73
CA GLU A 53 6.16 0.70 3.84
C GLU A 53 5.02 -0.24 4.25
N VAL A 54 5.32 -1.53 4.30
CA VAL A 54 4.40 -2.57 4.73
C VAL A 54 4.99 -3.37 5.88
N SER A 55 4.16 -3.77 6.83
CA SER A 55 4.49 -4.75 7.86
C SER A 55 4.00 -6.12 7.42
N VAL A 56 4.86 -7.12 7.53
CA VAL A 56 4.57 -8.50 7.18
C VAL A 56 4.88 -9.43 8.35
N SER A 57 4.14 -10.53 8.47
CA SER A 57 4.44 -11.59 9.42
C SER A 57 3.88 -12.92 8.94
N ASP A 58 4.58 -14.01 9.21
CA ASP A 58 4.19 -15.38 8.87
C ASP A 58 4.69 -16.36 9.95
N ASP A 59 4.16 -17.58 10.03
CA ASP A 59 4.65 -18.59 10.98
C ASP A 59 5.96 -19.27 10.53
N LYS A 60 6.25 -19.27 9.21
CA LYS A 60 7.50 -19.81 8.67
C LYS A 60 8.38 -18.74 8.03
N ALA A 61 7.89 -18.09 6.98
CA ALA A 61 8.55 -16.99 6.29
C ALA A 61 7.69 -16.48 5.12
N VAL A 62 7.64 -15.16 4.99
CA VAL A 62 7.31 -14.51 3.72
C VAL A 62 8.51 -14.63 2.78
N THR A 63 8.31 -15.21 1.60
CA THR A 63 9.38 -15.47 0.63
C THR A 63 9.24 -14.68 -0.66
N ARG A 64 8.04 -14.15 -0.95
CA ARG A 64 7.79 -13.36 -2.16
C ARG A 64 6.87 -12.19 -1.87
N LEU A 65 7.17 -11.04 -2.46
CA LEU A 65 6.29 -9.86 -2.47
C LEU A 65 6.06 -9.44 -3.92
N THR A 66 4.80 -9.16 -4.26
CA THR A 66 4.43 -8.61 -5.57
C THR A 66 3.63 -7.32 -5.41
N ARG A 67 3.73 -6.47 -6.42
CA ARG A 67 2.88 -5.28 -6.58
C ARG A 67 2.19 -5.30 -7.92
N GLN A 68 0.94 -4.88 -7.95
CA GLN A 68 0.17 -4.64 -9.16
C GLN A 68 -0.37 -3.23 -9.10
N VAL A 69 -0.11 -2.41 -10.12
CA VAL A 69 -0.56 -1.01 -10.15
C VAL A 69 -1.57 -0.83 -11.28
N ASN A 70 -2.71 -0.21 -10.96
CA ASN A 70 -3.79 0.16 -11.89
C ASN A 70 -4.29 -1.00 -12.76
N GLY A 71 -4.35 -2.21 -12.19
CA GLY A 71 -4.76 -3.42 -12.90
C GLY A 71 -3.76 -3.93 -13.94
N GLY A 72 -2.53 -3.39 -13.97
CA GLY A 72 -1.44 -3.87 -14.82
C GLY A 72 -0.96 -5.28 -14.47
N SER A 73 0.19 -5.69 -15.00
CA SER A 73 0.78 -6.98 -14.62
C SER A 73 1.30 -6.97 -13.18
N GLU A 74 1.30 -8.13 -12.53
CA GLU A 74 2.03 -8.30 -11.27
C GLU A 74 3.53 -8.16 -11.51
N GLN A 75 4.18 -7.37 -10.66
CA GLN A 75 5.62 -7.17 -10.65
C GLN A 75 6.19 -7.69 -9.35
N ASP A 76 7.22 -8.52 -9.44
CA ASP A 76 7.96 -8.97 -8.27
C ASP A 76 8.74 -7.80 -7.64
N VAL A 77 8.77 -7.81 -6.31
CA VAL A 77 9.63 -6.95 -5.50
C VAL A 77 10.63 -7.88 -4.83
N ASP A 78 11.92 -7.60 -5.05
CA ASP A 78 12.99 -8.37 -4.45
C ASP A 78 12.99 -8.21 -2.92
N ILE A 79 12.93 -9.33 -2.21
CA ILE A 79 12.96 -9.38 -0.75
C ILE A 79 13.84 -10.55 -0.29
N GLN A 80 14.46 -10.38 0.86
CA GLN A 80 15.04 -11.51 1.58
C GLN A 80 13.93 -12.21 2.37
N PRO A 81 13.87 -13.56 2.39
CA PRO A 81 12.89 -14.28 3.19
C PRO A 81 12.91 -13.82 4.65
N THR A 82 11.74 -13.53 5.20
CA THR A 82 11.62 -13.03 6.58
C THR A 82 10.37 -13.57 7.27
N GLN A 83 10.50 -13.89 8.55
CA GLN A 83 9.35 -14.26 9.40
C GLN A 83 8.49 -13.06 9.75
N SER A 84 9.11 -11.91 10.01
CA SER A 84 8.39 -10.67 10.31
C SER A 84 9.29 -9.45 10.09
N GLY A 85 8.69 -8.32 9.73
CA GLY A 85 9.38 -7.05 9.64
C GLY A 85 8.67 -6.04 8.77
N ASN A 86 9.32 -4.89 8.59
CA ASN A 86 8.86 -3.86 7.68
C ASN A 86 9.66 -3.90 6.39
N ILE A 87 8.97 -3.79 5.25
CA ILE A 87 9.57 -3.79 3.92
C ILE A 87 9.19 -2.47 3.24
N ILE A 88 10.20 -1.80 2.67
CA ILE A 88 10.01 -0.54 1.94
C ILE A 88 10.35 -0.76 0.47
N PHE A 89 9.43 -0.41 -0.41
CA PHE A 89 9.64 -0.53 -1.85
C PHE A 89 8.98 0.62 -2.63
N TRP A 90 9.42 0.80 -3.87
CA TRP A 90 8.89 1.83 -4.76
C TRP A 90 7.60 1.36 -5.46
N ILE A 91 6.62 2.25 -5.52
CA ILE A 91 5.40 2.10 -6.32
C ILE A 91 5.40 3.19 -7.40
N PRO A 92 5.52 2.83 -8.69
CA PRO A 92 5.35 3.78 -9.78
C PRO A 92 3.87 4.20 -9.88
N LEU A 93 3.61 5.48 -10.13
CA LEU A 93 2.26 6.03 -10.21
C LEU A 93 2.11 6.91 -11.45
N VAL A 94 0.89 7.01 -11.95
CA VAL A 94 0.51 7.95 -13.03
C VAL A 94 -0.33 9.08 -12.45
N SER A 95 -0.51 10.19 -13.18
CA SER A 95 -1.43 11.24 -12.77
C SER A 95 -2.86 10.72 -12.63
N GLY A 96 -3.57 11.18 -11.60
CA GLY A 96 -4.93 10.80 -11.24
C GLY A 96 -4.98 9.82 -10.08
N SER A 97 -6.12 9.13 -9.98
CA SER A 97 -6.31 8.06 -9.00
C SER A 97 -5.49 6.85 -9.43
N ASN A 98 -4.76 6.27 -8.48
CA ASN A 98 -4.03 5.03 -8.63
C ASN A 98 -4.51 4.02 -7.60
N THR A 99 -4.51 2.75 -7.98
CA THR A 99 -4.78 1.62 -7.09
C THR A 99 -3.60 0.66 -7.18
N ALA A 100 -2.91 0.46 -6.06
CA ALA A 100 -1.86 -0.54 -5.93
C ALA A 100 -2.37 -1.72 -5.09
N VAL A 101 -2.23 -2.94 -5.61
CA VAL A 101 -2.47 -4.18 -4.88
C VAL A 101 -1.13 -4.78 -4.53
N ILE A 102 -0.86 -4.94 -3.24
CA ILE A 102 0.34 -5.57 -2.71
C ILE A 102 -0.04 -6.99 -2.31
N ARG A 103 0.74 -7.99 -2.71
CA ARG A 103 0.57 -9.38 -2.27
C ARG A 103 1.86 -9.91 -1.70
N VAL A 104 1.75 -10.74 -0.67
CA VAL A 104 2.86 -11.47 -0.08
C VAL A 104 2.55 -12.95 -0.06
N TYR A 105 3.57 -13.78 -0.23
CA TYR A 105 3.46 -15.22 -0.30
C TYR A 105 4.51 -15.89 0.59
N ASP A 106 4.14 -17.02 1.16
CA ASP A 106 5.07 -17.96 1.79
C ASP A 106 5.70 -18.92 0.74
N ALA A 107 6.48 -19.90 1.20
CA ALA A 107 7.11 -20.89 0.31
C ALA A 107 6.10 -21.91 -0.27
N GLU A 108 4.99 -22.11 0.43
CA GLU A 108 3.89 -23.02 0.08
C GLU A 108 2.88 -22.40 -0.89
N GLY A 109 3.00 -21.10 -1.17
CA GLY A 109 2.13 -20.34 -2.07
C GLY A 109 0.86 -19.79 -1.42
N LEU A 110 0.70 -19.88 -0.10
CA LEU A 110 -0.37 -19.16 0.61
C LEU A 110 -0.07 -17.67 0.56
N SER A 111 -1.12 -16.84 0.58
CA SER A 111 -0.95 -15.41 0.37
C SER A 111 -1.89 -14.54 1.17
N ALA A 112 -1.46 -13.29 1.38
CA ALA A 112 -2.29 -12.18 1.80
C ALA A 112 -2.12 -10.99 0.87
N SER A 113 -3.14 -10.14 0.83
CA SER A 113 -3.15 -8.96 -0.02
C SER A 113 -3.66 -7.73 0.71
N ALA A 114 -3.16 -6.57 0.29
CA ALA A 114 -3.61 -5.27 0.76
C ALA A 114 -3.72 -4.31 -0.43
N THR A 115 -4.76 -3.47 -0.42
CA THR A 115 -5.00 -2.48 -1.46
C THR A 115 -4.71 -1.08 -0.93
N LEU A 116 -3.97 -0.32 -1.72
CA LEU A 116 -3.59 1.05 -1.45
C LEU A 116 -4.10 1.96 -2.57
N ASN A 117 -5.02 2.88 -2.23
CA ASN A 117 -5.48 3.91 -3.16
C ASN A 117 -4.67 5.18 -2.96
N LEU A 118 -4.23 5.81 -4.04
CA LEU A 118 -3.35 6.98 -4.03
C LEU A 118 -3.82 7.99 -5.06
N GLN A 119 -3.70 9.27 -4.74
CA GLN A 119 -4.01 10.35 -5.67
C GLN A 119 -2.72 11.05 -6.09
N VAL A 120 -2.45 11.13 -7.40
CA VAL A 120 -1.31 11.85 -7.95
C VAL A 120 -1.81 13.02 -8.78
N GLY A 121 -1.59 14.24 -8.31
CA GLY A 121 -1.89 15.44 -9.09
C GLY A 121 -3.18 16.15 -8.69
N GLY A 122 -3.03 17.48 -8.70
CA GLY A 122 -3.97 18.50 -8.30
C GLY A 122 -4.02 18.68 -6.78
N SER A 123 -3.22 19.59 -6.21
CA SER A 123 -3.65 20.29 -5.00
C SER A 123 -5.04 20.83 -5.29
N GLY A 124 -6.09 20.19 -4.76
CA GLY A 124 -7.45 20.58 -5.11
C GLY A 124 -8.44 19.42 -5.14
N SER A 125 -8.65 18.78 -3.98
CA SER A 125 -10.01 18.41 -3.62
C SER A 125 -10.13 18.37 -2.10
N GLY A 126 -10.45 19.53 -1.55
CA GLY A 126 -10.74 19.74 -0.13
C GLY A 126 -11.80 20.83 0.00
N GLY A 127 -13.01 20.54 -0.49
CA GLY A 127 -14.18 21.33 -0.16
C GLY A 127 -14.70 20.97 1.23
N SER A 128 -14.99 22.03 2.00
CA SER A 128 -16.07 22.14 3.01
C SER A 128 -15.88 21.60 4.44
N GLY A 129 -16.05 22.52 5.40
CA GLY A 129 -16.34 22.31 6.82
C GLY A 129 -15.24 22.90 7.71
N GLY A 130 -15.44 23.84 8.63
CA GLY A 130 -16.60 24.50 9.23
C GLY A 130 -16.03 25.53 10.23
N GLY A 131 -16.86 26.48 10.66
CA GLY A 131 -16.49 27.66 11.44
C GLY A 131 -15.51 27.44 12.60
N GLY A 132 -14.65 28.44 12.82
CA GLY A 132 -13.62 28.41 13.84
C GLY A 132 -14.14 28.44 15.28
N SER A 133 -13.25 28.12 16.22
CA SER A 133 -12.92 28.90 17.43
C SER A 133 -12.03 28.08 18.38
N GLY A 134 -10.98 28.72 18.89
CA GLY A 134 -10.14 28.28 20.03
C GLY A 134 -9.01 27.33 19.62
N GLY A 135 -7.73 27.54 19.95
CA GLY A 135 -7.11 28.31 21.04
C GLY A 135 -6.11 27.38 21.76
N GLY A 136 -4.82 27.74 21.76
CA GLY A 136 -3.71 27.03 22.44
C GLY A 136 -2.75 26.37 21.43
N SER A 137 -1.57 26.94 21.15
CA SER A 137 -0.26 26.68 21.83
C SER A 137 0.01 25.17 21.92
N PHE A 138 1.05 24.59 21.31
CA PHE A 138 2.50 24.70 21.60
C PHE A 138 3.27 24.35 20.28
N GLY A 139 4.35 24.98 19.83
CA GLY A 139 5.53 25.43 20.55
C GLY A 139 6.70 24.46 20.35
N THR A 140 7.22 24.31 19.12
CA THR A 140 8.60 23.83 18.88
C THR A 140 9.17 24.44 17.60
N ASP A 141 10.00 25.45 17.84
CA ASP A 141 11.10 26.00 17.06
C ASP A 141 11.78 25.01 16.09
N TYR A 142 11.40 25.07 14.82
CA TYR A 142 12.23 24.76 13.66
C TYR A 142 11.78 25.74 12.57
N GLY A 143 12.61 26.75 12.29
CA GLY A 143 12.46 27.80 11.28
C GLY A 143 11.11 27.88 10.56
N ASP A 144 10.33 28.90 10.91
CA ASP A 144 9.05 29.29 10.32
C ASP A 144 9.18 29.56 8.81
N TYR A 145 9.32 28.50 8.03
CA TYR A 145 8.90 28.50 6.64
C TYR A 145 7.39 28.43 6.69
N THR A 146 6.77 29.59 6.91
CA THR A 146 5.36 29.78 6.59
C THR A 146 5.24 29.43 5.11
N LEU A 147 4.76 28.21 4.81
CA LEU A 147 4.51 27.80 3.43
C LEU A 147 3.63 28.89 2.81
N PRO A 148 3.98 29.42 1.63
CA PRO A 148 3.19 30.49 1.03
C PRO A 148 1.74 29.99 0.92
N SER A 149 0.84 30.64 1.66
CA SER A 149 -0.58 30.25 1.73
C SER A 149 -1.36 30.69 0.49
N GLY A 150 -0.69 31.35 -0.47
CA GLY A 150 -1.30 31.81 -1.70
C GLY A 150 -1.38 30.73 -2.78
N PRO A 151 -2.22 30.96 -3.80
CA PRO A 151 -2.33 30.07 -4.96
C PRO A 151 -0.99 29.84 -5.68
N THR A 152 -0.83 28.62 -6.22
CA THR A 152 0.30 28.25 -7.08
C THR A 152 -0.09 28.42 -8.55
N TYR A 153 0.69 29.20 -9.28
CA TYR A 153 0.55 29.48 -10.71
C TYR A 153 1.66 28.80 -11.51
N TYR A 154 1.47 28.65 -12.82
CA TYR A 154 2.38 27.94 -13.70
C TYR A 154 2.66 28.73 -14.98
N VAL A 155 3.92 28.71 -15.43
CA VAL A 155 4.36 29.22 -16.72
C VAL A 155 4.95 28.09 -17.54
N GLY A 156 4.60 28.02 -18.83
CA GLY A 156 5.09 26.99 -19.73
C GLY A 156 5.30 27.52 -21.15
N PRO A 157 6.30 27.00 -21.90
CA PRO A 157 6.57 27.42 -23.28
C PRO A 157 5.38 27.24 -24.25
N GLY A 158 4.44 26.33 -23.94
CA GLY A 158 3.20 26.11 -24.69
C GLY A 158 1.97 26.83 -24.11
N GLY A 159 2.16 27.68 -23.09
CA GLY A 159 1.11 28.43 -22.44
C GLY A 159 0.60 29.62 -23.26
N ASN A 160 -0.37 30.34 -22.71
CA ASN A 160 -0.89 31.58 -23.28
C ASN A 160 -1.11 32.61 -22.16
N ASN A 161 -0.67 33.86 -22.36
CA ASN A 161 -0.84 34.93 -21.37
C ASN A 161 -2.31 35.37 -21.19
N THR A 162 -3.24 34.87 -22.00
CA THR A 162 -4.68 35.02 -21.75
C THR A 162 -5.26 33.95 -20.82
N ASN A 163 -4.47 32.94 -20.44
CA ASN A 163 -4.90 31.91 -19.50
C ASN A 163 -4.96 32.42 -18.05
N ASP A 164 -5.47 31.59 -17.14
CA ASP A 164 -5.59 31.90 -15.72
C ASP A 164 -4.31 31.58 -14.91
N GLY A 165 -3.31 30.95 -15.53
CA GLY A 165 -2.06 30.56 -14.87
C GLY A 165 -2.18 29.26 -14.08
N SER A 166 -3.28 28.51 -14.25
CA SER A 166 -3.41 27.14 -13.74
C SER A 166 -2.41 26.19 -14.41
N ARG A 167 -2.27 24.98 -13.86
CA ARG A 167 -1.38 23.97 -14.42
C ARG A 167 -1.83 23.51 -15.81
N GLU A 168 -3.14 23.42 -16.02
CA GLU A 168 -3.77 22.99 -17.26
C GLU A 168 -3.75 24.10 -18.32
N ARG A 169 -3.76 25.37 -17.87
CA ARG A 169 -3.70 26.55 -18.72
C ARG A 169 -2.62 27.51 -18.20
N PRO A 170 -1.33 27.17 -18.37
CA PRO A 170 -0.25 27.99 -17.87
C PRO A 170 -0.12 29.28 -18.69
N TRP A 171 0.48 30.30 -18.09
CA TRP A 171 0.91 31.49 -18.82
C TRP A 171 2.09 31.17 -19.73
N ALA A 172 2.27 31.95 -20.80
CA ALA A 172 3.33 31.72 -21.77
C ALA A 172 4.69 32.22 -21.27
N THR A 173 4.71 33.31 -20.49
CA THR A 173 5.96 33.98 -20.10
C THR A 173 6.04 34.29 -18.61
N ILE A 174 7.24 34.15 -18.04
CA ILE A 174 7.52 34.49 -16.64
C ILE A 174 7.32 35.99 -16.41
N SER A 175 7.69 36.82 -17.40
CA SER A 175 7.51 38.28 -17.37
C SER A 175 6.04 38.69 -17.19
N PHE A 176 5.10 37.90 -17.72
CA PHE A 176 3.68 38.14 -17.53
C PHE A 176 3.23 37.71 -16.13
N ALA A 177 3.68 36.53 -15.67
CA ALA A 177 3.34 36.00 -14.37
C ALA A 177 3.73 36.94 -13.22
N VAL A 178 4.95 37.47 -13.25
CA VAL A 178 5.45 38.38 -12.19
C VAL A 178 4.63 39.67 -12.06
N GLN A 179 3.92 40.10 -13.11
CA GLN A 179 3.00 41.25 -13.04
C GLN A 179 1.64 40.92 -12.41
N LYS A 180 1.30 39.62 -12.30
CA LYS A 180 0.01 39.14 -11.80
C LYS A 180 0.08 38.65 -10.36
N LEU A 181 1.24 38.14 -9.95
CA LEU A 181 1.45 37.58 -8.61
C LEU A 181 1.33 38.64 -7.53
N LYS A 182 0.77 38.21 -6.39
CA LYS A 182 0.69 38.97 -5.15
C LYS A 182 1.64 38.33 -4.12
N PRO A 183 2.03 39.07 -3.07
CA PRO A 183 2.78 38.48 -1.97
C PRO A 183 2.08 37.25 -1.39
N GLY A 184 2.81 36.15 -1.27
CA GLY A 184 2.29 34.87 -0.79
C GLY A 184 1.87 33.89 -1.90
N ASP A 185 1.78 34.33 -3.15
CA ASP A 185 1.58 33.44 -4.31
C ASP A 185 2.87 32.69 -4.66
N VAL A 186 2.72 31.53 -5.29
CA VAL A 186 3.84 30.69 -5.77
C VAL A 186 3.78 30.59 -7.29
N LEU A 187 4.94 30.59 -7.96
CA LEU A 187 5.09 30.43 -9.41
C LEU A 187 5.99 29.23 -9.74
#